data_AF-A4ZIH8-F1
#
_entry.id   AF-A4ZIH8-F1
#
_cell.length_a   1.000
_cell.length_b   1.000
_cell.length_c   1.000
_cell.angle_alpha   90.00
_cell.angle_beta   90.00
_cell.angle_gamma   90.00
#
_symmetry.space_group_name_H-M   'P 1'
#
loop_
_entity.id
_entity.type
_entity.pdbx_description
1 polymer ?
#
loop_
_entity_poly.entity_id
_entity_poly.type
_entity_poly.pdbx_seq_one_letter_code
_entity_poly.pdbx_strand_id
1 'polypeptide(L)'
;PVADGVKLFIKEPIYPLNSSIMLFTISPIMALTLALSIWLPLPMPFPLADLNLGLLFLISISSFMAYSILWSGWASNSKYALMGALRAVAQTISYEVTLGIILLSMILFSGGFNMQTFTTVQEPMYLMFSSWPLMTMWYISTLAETNRAPFDLTEGESELVSGFNVEYSAGPFALFFLAEYSNILMMNTLTAILFLSPTHINNAPELFTLSLISKTMLLSAGFLWVRTSYPRFRYDQLMHLLWKNFLPITLALCFWHMSMPITLSGLPPMP
;
A
#
# COMPACT_ATOMS: atom_id res chain seq x y z
N PRO A 1 0.22 23.21 2.59
CA PRO A 1 -1.03 22.39 2.58
C PRO A 1 -2.32 23.22 2.57
N VAL A 2 -2.55 24.15 3.51
CA VAL A 2 -3.82 24.90 3.59
C VAL A 2 -4.05 25.77 2.33
N ALA A 3 -3.03 26.52 1.91
CA ALA A 3 -3.13 27.35 0.70
C ALA A 3 -3.36 26.52 -0.58
N ASP A 4 -2.70 25.37 -0.72
CA ASP A 4 -2.87 24.48 -1.87
C ASP A 4 -4.26 23.85 -1.91
N GLY A 5 -4.78 23.43 -0.75
CA GLY A 5 -6.13 22.90 -0.64
C GLY A 5 -7.17 23.94 -1.08
N VAL A 6 -7.11 25.14 -0.50
CA VAL A 6 -8.02 26.23 -0.87
C VAL A 6 -7.91 26.58 -2.36
N LYS A 7 -6.69 26.65 -2.90
CA LYS A 7 -6.45 26.91 -4.32
C LYS A 7 -7.08 25.85 -5.23
N LEU A 8 -6.94 24.57 -4.90
CA LEU A 8 -7.47 23.48 -5.72
C LEU A 8 -8.99 23.43 -5.71
N PHE A 9 -9.65 23.80 -4.59
CA PHE A 9 -11.11 23.82 -4.51
C PHE A 9 -11.76 25.07 -5.14
N ILE A 10 -11.05 26.19 -5.21
CA ILE A 10 -11.55 27.41 -5.87
C ILE A 10 -11.37 27.34 -7.40
N LYS A 11 -10.37 26.59 -7.87
CA LYS A 11 -10.11 26.44 -9.29
C LYS A 11 -11.28 25.73 -10.00
N GLU A 12 -11.63 26.20 -11.19
CA GLU A 12 -12.71 25.62 -11.99
C GLU A 12 -12.39 24.15 -12.36
N PRO A 13 -13.32 23.20 -12.11
CA PRO A 13 -13.19 21.83 -12.57
C PRO A 13 -13.47 21.75 -14.08
N ILE A 14 -12.44 21.40 -14.86
CA ILE A 14 -12.53 21.19 -16.30
C ILE A 14 -12.99 19.76 -16.55
N TYR A 15 -14.12 19.61 -17.27
CA TYR A 15 -14.61 18.33 -17.77
C TYR A 15 -14.37 18.25 -19.29
N PRO A 16 -13.61 17.26 -19.79
CA PRO A 16 -13.38 17.08 -21.22
C PRO A 16 -14.68 16.72 -21.95
N LEU A 17 -14.91 17.27 -23.14
CA LEU A 17 -16.09 16.98 -23.97
C LEU A 17 -16.19 15.51 -24.39
N ASN A 18 -15.05 14.83 -24.53
CA ASN A 18 -14.97 13.43 -24.95
C ASN A 18 -14.99 12.43 -23.78
N SER A 19 -15.14 12.92 -22.54
CA SER A 19 -15.07 12.09 -21.34
C SER A 19 -16.42 11.46 -20.99
N SER A 20 -16.38 10.32 -20.31
CA SER A 20 -17.58 9.73 -19.69
C SER A 20 -17.80 10.34 -18.30
N ILE A 21 -18.74 11.30 -18.22
CA ILE A 21 -18.98 12.12 -17.01
C ILE A 21 -19.21 11.29 -15.75
N MET A 22 -19.98 10.18 -15.84
CA MET A 22 -20.27 9.33 -14.68
C MET A 22 -19.00 8.70 -14.09
N LEU A 23 -18.16 8.08 -14.90
CA LEU A 23 -16.93 7.43 -14.41
C LEU A 23 -15.87 8.46 -14.02
N PHE A 24 -15.81 9.59 -14.73
CA PHE A 24 -14.89 10.68 -14.42
C PHE A 24 -15.18 11.32 -13.06
N THR A 25 -16.45 11.37 -12.64
CA THR A 25 -16.81 11.88 -11.30
C THR A 25 -16.69 10.83 -10.20
N ILE A 26 -17.05 9.57 -10.48
CA ILE A 26 -17.04 8.49 -9.48
C ILE A 26 -15.61 8.03 -9.15
N SER A 27 -14.70 7.97 -10.13
CA SER A 27 -13.34 7.45 -9.91
C SER A 27 -12.53 8.16 -8.80
N PRO A 28 -12.45 9.50 -8.72
CA PRO A 28 -11.74 10.17 -7.63
C PRO A 28 -12.44 10.00 -6.27
N ILE A 29 -13.77 9.90 -6.25
CA ILE A 29 -14.53 9.63 -5.04
C ILE A 29 -14.23 8.22 -4.54
N MET A 30 -14.26 7.24 -5.45
CA MET A 30 -13.91 5.84 -5.16
C MET A 30 -12.49 5.74 -4.59
N ALA A 31 -11.51 6.37 -5.22
CA ALA A 31 -10.12 6.38 -4.76
C ALA A 31 -9.99 6.84 -3.31
N LEU A 32 -10.60 7.99 -2.96
CA LEU A 32 -10.54 8.50 -1.58
C LEU A 32 -11.32 7.60 -0.60
N THR A 33 -12.50 7.12 -0.98
CA THR A 33 -13.32 6.26 -0.09
C THR A 33 -12.62 4.96 0.24
N LEU A 34 -11.96 4.33 -0.73
CA LEU A 34 -11.17 3.12 -0.50
C LEU A 34 -9.95 3.44 0.36
N ALA A 35 -9.20 4.51 0.04
CA ALA A 35 -8.00 4.85 0.80
C ALA A 35 -8.28 5.14 2.28
N LEU A 36 -9.47 5.69 2.61
CA LEU A 36 -9.92 5.88 3.99
C LEU A 36 -10.44 4.60 4.64
N SER A 37 -11.10 3.70 3.90
CA SER A 37 -11.68 2.47 4.47
C SER A 37 -10.61 1.46 4.92
N ILE A 38 -9.42 1.48 4.31
CA ILE A 38 -8.32 0.58 4.69
C ILE A 38 -7.82 0.83 6.13
N TRP A 39 -8.12 2.00 6.72
CA TRP A 39 -7.72 2.32 8.09
C TRP A 39 -8.54 1.59 9.17
N LEU A 40 -9.72 1.05 8.83
CA LEU A 40 -10.68 0.46 9.78
C LEU A 40 -10.08 -0.64 10.69
N PRO A 41 -9.38 -1.67 10.16
CA PRO A 41 -8.86 -2.77 10.97
C PRO A 41 -7.48 -2.51 11.59
N LEU A 42 -6.86 -1.33 11.38
CA LEU A 42 -5.51 -1.08 11.86
C LEU A 42 -5.51 -0.82 13.38
N PRO A 43 -4.77 -1.62 14.19
CA PRO A 43 -4.73 -1.45 15.63
C PRO A 43 -3.94 -0.20 16.03
N MET A 44 -4.60 0.75 16.69
CA MET A 44 -3.98 1.97 17.22
C MET A 44 -4.49 2.37 18.61
N PRO A 45 -4.14 1.70 19.73
CA PRO A 45 -3.84 0.28 19.98
C PRO A 45 -5.05 -0.65 19.84
N PHE A 46 -6.26 -0.08 19.75
CA PHE A 46 -7.48 -0.79 19.42
C PHE A 46 -7.89 -0.39 17.99
N PRO A 47 -8.30 -1.34 17.14
CA PRO A 47 -8.83 -1.02 15.82
C PRO A 47 -10.21 -0.35 15.93
N LEU A 48 -10.62 0.39 14.89
CA LEU A 48 -11.98 0.95 14.86
C LEU A 48 -13.01 -0.18 14.66
N ALA A 49 -12.70 -1.14 13.80
CA ALA A 49 -13.47 -2.34 13.60
C ALA A 49 -12.55 -3.56 13.81
N ASP A 50 -12.80 -4.31 14.88
CA ASP A 50 -12.09 -5.56 15.15
C ASP A 50 -12.66 -6.66 14.23
N LEU A 51 -11.90 -7.00 13.18
CA LEU A 51 -12.29 -7.97 12.17
C LEU A 51 -11.42 -9.23 12.32
N ASN A 52 -12.06 -10.38 12.52
CA ASN A 52 -11.37 -11.67 12.55
C ASN A 52 -10.51 -11.93 11.30
N LEU A 53 -10.95 -11.42 10.15
CA LEU A 53 -10.26 -11.52 8.86
C LEU A 53 -9.69 -10.17 8.40
N GLY A 54 -9.13 -9.39 9.34
CA GLY A 54 -8.60 -8.05 9.07
C GLY A 54 -7.58 -7.99 7.94
N LEU A 55 -6.63 -8.94 7.87
CA LEU A 55 -5.65 -8.98 6.77
C LEU A 55 -6.26 -9.25 5.39
N LEU A 56 -7.25 -10.15 5.30
CA LEU A 56 -7.92 -10.42 4.03
C LEU A 56 -8.74 -9.22 3.55
N PHE A 57 -9.36 -8.49 4.50
CA PHE A 57 -10.04 -7.23 4.20
C PHE A 57 -9.08 -6.21 3.58
N LEU A 58 -7.87 -6.07 4.11
CA LEU A 58 -6.85 -5.15 3.59
C LEU A 58 -6.44 -5.49 2.15
N ILE A 59 -6.16 -6.77 1.87
CA ILE A 59 -5.84 -7.24 0.50
C ILE A 59 -7.03 -7.02 -0.45
N SER A 60 -8.26 -7.23 0.04
CA SER A 60 -9.45 -7.04 -0.80
C SER A 60 -9.62 -5.57 -1.20
N ILE A 61 -9.43 -4.62 -0.28
CA ILE A 61 -9.56 -3.21 -0.61
C ILE A 61 -8.42 -2.73 -1.49
N SER A 62 -7.18 -3.19 -1.28
CA SER A 62 -6.08 -2.80 -2.16
C SER A 62 -6.34 -3.24 -3.60
N SER A 63 -6.89 -4.44 -3.81
CA SER A 63 -7.31 -4.89 -5.15
C SER A 63 -8.41 -4.02 -5.76
N PHE A 64 -9.31 -3.46 -4.94
CA PHE A 64 -10.33 -2.53 -5.43
C PHE A 64 -9.76 -1.16 -5.85
N MET A 65 -8.64 -0.72 -5.27
CA MET A 65 -8.04 0.57 -5.61
C MET A 65 -7.56 0.63 -7.06
N ALA A 66 -7.12 -0.50 -7.64
CA ALA A 66 -6.72 -0.57 -9.04
C ALA A 66 -7.85 -0.16 -10.01
N TYR A 67 -9.12 -0.43 -9.67
CA TYR A 67 -10.26 -0.02 -10.49
C TYR A 67 -10.45 1.49 -10.53
N SER A 68 -10.15 2.21 -9.44
CA SER A 68 -10.26 3.66 -9.42
C SER A 68 -9.32 4.31 -10.45
N ILE A 69 -8.12 3.76 -10.61
CA ILE A 69 -7.10 4.21 -11.58
C ILE A 69 -7.48 3.79 -13.02
N LEU A 70 -8.01 2.56 -13.19
CA LEU A 70 -8.46 2.08 -14.49
C LEU A 70 -9.63 2.92 -15.03
N TRP A 71 -10.63 3.16 -14.18
CA TRP A 71 -11.79 3.96 -14.55
C TRP A 71 -11.41 5.41 -14.82
N SER A 72 -10.48 5.99 -14.07
CA SER A 72 -10.05 7.37 -14.32
C SER A 72 -9.37 7.53 -15.67
N GLY A 73 -8.49 6.60 -16.05
CA GLY A 73 -7.81 6.61 -17.34
C GLY A 73 -8.75 6.33 -18.51
N TRP A 74 -9.67 5.37 -18.37
CA TRP A 74 -10.65 5.09 -19.42
C TRP A 74 -11.65 6.23 -19.60
N ALA A 75 -12.10 6.85 -18.50
CA ALA A 75 -13.10 7.90 -18.54
C ALA A 75 -12.64 9.18 -19.26
N SER A 76 -11.34 9.47 -19.20
CA SER A 76 -10.71 10.63 -19.83
C SER A 76 -10.69 10.57 -21.37
N ASN A 77 -10.72 9.37 -21.95
CA ASN A 77 -10.72 9.17 -23.40
C ASN A 77 -9.53 9.82 -24.14
N SER A 78 -8.38 9.98 -23.48
CA SER A 78 -7.09 10.26 -24.14
C SER A 78 -6.19 9.03 -24.19
N LYS A 79 -5.42 8.93 -25.29
CA LYS A 79 -4.50 7.82 -25.52
C LYS A 79 -3.43 7.71 -24.44
N TYR A 80 -2.93 8.84 -23.94
CA TYR A 80 -1.89 8.87 -22.90
C TYR A 80 -2.43 8.43 -21.55
N ALA A 81 -3.62 8.89 -21.16
CA ALA A 81 -4.23 8.49 -19.89
C ALA A 81 -4.62 7.01 -19.87
N LEU A 82 -5.14 6.48 -20.99
CA LEU A 82 -5.43 5.06 -21.11
C LEU A 82 -4.15 4.20 -21.03
N MET A 83 -3.06 4.60 -21.71
CA MET A 83 -1.78 3.89 -21.62
C MET A 83 -1.19 3.93 -20.20
N GLY A 84 -1.31 5.07 -19.51
CA GLY A 84 -0.89 5.21 -18.11
C GLY A 84 -1.69 4.30 -17.18
N ALA A 85 -3.01 4.25 -17.33
CA ALA A 85 -3.88 3.40 -16.53
C ALA A 85 -3.62 1.90 -16.78
N LEU A 86 -3.40 1.48 -18.02
CA LEU A 86 -3.06 0.07 -18.31
C LEU A 86 -1.72 -0.34 -17.69
N ARG A 87 -0.71 0.55 -17.69
CA ARG A 87 0.56 0.31 -17.01
C ARG A 87 0.38 0.23 -15.49
N ALA A 88 -0.43 1.11 -14.91
CA ALA A 88 -0.76 1.11 -13.50
C ALA A 88 -1.41 -0.21 -13.06
N VAL A 89 -2.38 -0.70 -13.83
CA VAL A 89 -3.10 -1.94 -13.52
C VAL A 89 -2.20 -3.16 -13.67
N ALA A 90 -1.36 -3.20 -14.70
CA ALA A 90 -0.38 -4.28 -14.83
C ALA A 90 0.62 -4.27 -13.67
N GLN A 91 1.03 -3.09 -13.21
CA GLN A 91 1.85 -2.91 -12.01
C GLN A 91 1.14 -3.42 -10.75
N THR A 92 -0.09 -2.98 -10.45
CA THR A 92 -0.81 -3.40 -9.24
C THR A 92 -0.97 -4.92 -9.17
N ILE A 93 -1.41 -5.55 -10.28
CA ILE A 93 -1.57 -7.01 -10.34
C ILE A 93 -0.24 -7.73 -10.05
N SER A 94 0.86 -7.23 -10.60
CA SER A 94 2.16 -7.87 -10.45
C SER A 94 2.68 -7.83 -9.00
N TYR A 95 2.45 -6.72 -8.27
CA TYR A 95 2.85 -6.60 -6.87
C TYR A 95 1.91 -7.32 -5.92
N GLU A 96 0.60 -7.34 -6.19
CA GLU A 96 -0.41 -8.02 -5.37
C GLU A 96 -0.09 -9.50 -5.16
N VAL A 97 0.41 -10.19 -6.20
CA VAL A 97 0.81 -11.61 -6.09
C VAL A 97 1.92 -11.77 -5.04
N THR A 98 2.98 -10.96 -5.13
CA THR A 98 4.09 -11.04 -4.16
C THR A 98 3.67 -10.60 -2.76
N LEU A 99 2.83 -9.56 -2.66
CA LEU A 99 2.32 -9.01 -1.41
C LEU A 99 1.43 -10.04 -0.69
N GLY A 100 0.55 -10.72 -1.43
CA GLY A 100 -0.28 -11.80 -0.89
C GLY A 100 0.52 -12.98 -0.35
N ILE A 101 1.58 -13.40 -1.06
CA ILE A 101 2.45 -14.50 -0.60
C ILE A 101 3.26 -14.07 0.65
N ILE A 102 3.76 -12.83 0.70
CA ILE A 102 4.45 -12.32 1.88
C ILE A 102 3.49 -12.26 3.08
N LEU A 103 2.27 -11.72 2.91
CA LEU A 103 1.28 -11.73 3.99
C LEU A 103 0.95 -13.14 4.45
N LEU A 104 0.78 -14.09 3.52
CA LEU A 104 0.54 -15.49 3.84
C LEU A 104 1.66 -16.04 4.74
N SER A 105 2.92 -15.82 4.36
CA SER A 105 4.06 -16.27 5.18
C SER A 105 4.09 -15.66 6.59
N MET A 106 3.61 -14.43 6.75
CA MET A 106 3.50 -13.74 8.03
C MET A 106 2.31 -14.23 8.87
N ILE A 107 1.19 -14.56 8.23
CA ILE A 107 0.02 -15.17 8.88
C ILE A 107 0.40 -16.54 9.45
N LEU A 108 1.14 -17.34 8.69
CA LEU A 108 1.59 -18.66 9.12
C LEU A 108 2.49 -18.59 10.36
N PHE A 109 3.27 -17.52 10.49
CA PHE A 109 4.12 -17.30 11.66
C PHE A 109 3.37 -16.76 12.87
N SER A 110 2.29 -15.99 12.66
CA SER A 110 1.50 -15.37 13.74
C SER A 110 0.30 -16.21 14.20
N GLY A 111 -0.21 -17.11 13.36
CA GLY A 111 -1.33 -18.04 13.68
C GLY A 111 -2.73 -17.45 13.49
N GLY A 112 -2.86 -16.19 13.07
CA GLY A 112 -4.17 -15.52 12.94
C GLY A 112 -4.23 -14.49 11.82
N PHE A 113 -5.45 -14.21 11.34
CA PHE A 113 -5.72 -13.17 10.33
C PHE A 113 -6.12 -11.82 10.95
N ASN A 114 -6.34 -11.77 12.26
CA ASN A 114 -6.68 -10.53 12.96
C ASN A 114 -5.41 -9.67 13.10
N MET A 115 -5.51 -8.36 12.91
CA MET A 115 -4.37 -7.45 13.07
C MET A 115 -3.89 -7.35 14.51
N GLN A 116 -4.77 -7.57 15.50
CA GLN A 116 -4.40 -7.56 16.91
C GLN A 116 -3.43 -8.70 17.27
N THR A 117 -3.47 -9.85 16.57
CA THR A 117 -2.55 -10.97 16.88
C THR A 117 -1.10 -10.63 16.53
N PHE A 118 -0.87 -9.70 15.60
CA PHE A 118 0.48 -9.25 15.26
C PHE A 118 1.12 -8.43 16.38
N THR A 119 0.34 -7.72 17.19
CA THR A 119 0.90 -6.98 18.33
C THR A 119 1.29 -7.93 19.46
N THR A 120 0.51 -8.99 19.69
CA THR A 120 0.80 -10.01 20.72
C THR A 120 1.99 -10.89 20.34
N VAL A 121 2.10 -11.31 19.07
CA VAL A 121 3.20 -12.18 18.61
C VAL A 121 4.57 -11.50 18.69
N GLN A 122 4.59 -10.18 18.61
CA GLN A 122 5.82 -9.37 18.60
C GLN A 122 6.25 -8.87 19.97
N GLU A 123 5.55 -9.22 21.04
CA GLU A 123 5.94 -8.86 22.42
C GLU A 123 7.36 -9.34 22.80
N PRO A 124 7.79 -10.59 22.53
CA PRO A 124 9.13 -11.03 22.92
C PRO A 124 10.22 -10.48 22.00
N MET A 125 9.96 -10.39 20.70
CA MET A 125 10.91 -9.92 19.70
C MET A 125 10.15 -9.43 18.47
N TYR A 126 10.64 -8.34 17.87
CA TYR A 126 10.08 -7.85 16.60
C TYR A 126 10.21 -8.89 15.49
N LEU A 127 9.15 -9.01 14.69
CA LEU A 127 9.08 -9.98 13.61
C LEU A 127 10.11 -9.67 12.51
N MET A 128 10.53 -8.40 12.40
CA MET A 128 11.65 -7.97 11.56
C MET A 128 12.88 -8.86 11.69
N PHE A 129 13.25 -9.30 12.90
CA PHE A 129 14.47 -10.10 13.07
C PHE A 129 14.34 -11.51 12.52
N SER A 130 13.16 -12.13 12.69
CA SER A 130 12.92 -13.48 12.18
C SER A 130 12.66 -13.51 10.67
N SER A 131 12.11 -12.44 10.09
CA SER A 131 11.67 -12.40 8.70
C SER A 131 12.25 -11.22 7.92
N TRP A 132 13.47 -10.79 8.24
CA TRP A 132 14.12 -9.64 7.58
C TRP A 132 14.12 -9.68 6.04
N PRO A 133 14.27 -10.84 5.34
CA PRO A 133 14.20 -10.86 3.87
C PRO A 133 12.77 -10.59 3.38
N LEU A 134 11.75 -11.08 4.09
CA LEU A 134 10.36 -10.76 3.79
C LEU A 134 10.08 -9.28 4.05
N MET A 135 10.59 -8.71 5.14
CA MET A 135 10.40 -7.29 5.45
C MET A 135 10.97 -6.39 4.35
N THR A 136 12.18 -6.69 3.85
CA THR A 136 12.80 -5.89 2.78
C THR A 136 12.02 -6.00 1.47
N MET A 137 11.60 -7.21 1.08
CA MET A 137 10.76 -7.39 -0.11
C MET A 137 9.39 -6.72 0.05
N TRP A 138 8.80 -6.81 1.23
CA TRP A 138 7.55 -6.15 1.61
C TRP A 138 7.63 -4.63 1.48
N TYR A 139 8.71 -4.04 1.98
CA TYR A 139 8.91 -2.60 1.90
C TYR A 139 9.09 -2.13 0.45
N ILE A 140 9.77 -2.93 -0.39
CA ILE A 140 9.89 -2.63 -1.83
C ILE A 140 8.55 -2.83 -2.56
N SER A 141 7.75 -3.84 -2.21
CA SER A 141 6.43 -4.04 -2.82
C SER A 141 5.44 -2.94 -2.45
N THR A 142 5.46 -2.46 -1.20
CA THR A 142 4.60 -1.34 -0.75
C THR A 142 4.98 0.00 -1.38
N LEU A 143 6.28 0.24 -1.63
CA LEU A 143 6.73 1.39 -2.44
C LEU A 143 6.13 1.37 -3.84
N ALA A 144 6.00 0.18 -4.42
CA ALA A 144 5.51 0.03 -5.77
C ALA A 144 3.99 0.00 -5.88
N GLU A 145 3.29 -0.52 -4.88
CA GLU A 145 1.83 -0.45 -4.79
C GLU A 145 1.34 1.00 -4.63
N THR A 146 2.10 1.83 -3.91
CA THR A 146 1.80 3.27 -3.76
C THR A 146 2.24 4.11 -4.96
N ASN A 147 2.66 3.47 -6.07
CA ASN A 147 3.11 4.11 -7.30
C ASN A 147 4.18 5.20 -7.09
N ARG A 148 5.05 5.04 -6.08
CA ARG A 148 6.08 6.03 -5.75
C ARG A 148 7.42 5.73 -6.40
N ALA A 149 8.17 6.79 -6.70
CA ALA A 149 9.52 6.68 -7.22
C ALA A 149 10.38 5.81 -6.28
N PRO A 150 11.11 4.81 -6.81
CA PRO A 150 11.50 4.62 -8.21
C PRO A 150 10.48 3.87 -9.11
N PHE A 151 9.33 3.46 -8.60
CA PHE A 151 8.27 2.71 -9.30
C PHE A 151 7.08 3.58 -9.73
N ASP A 152 7.28 4.89 -9.84
CA ASP A 152 6.31 5.86 -10.35
C ASP A 152 6.25 5.80 -11.89
N LEU A 153 5.63 4.74 -12.40
CA LEU A 153 5.38 4.53 -13.84
C LEU A 153 4.05 5.13 -14.30
N THR A 154 3.14 5.33 -13.35
CA THR A 154 1.77 5.74 -13.60
C THR A 154 1.66 7.25 -13.83
N GLU A 155 2.55 8.04 -13.23
CA GLU A 155 2.57 9.51 -13.36
C GLU A 155 3.77 10.01 -14.15
N GLY A 156 4.59 9.11 -14.70
CA GLY A 156 5.89 9.39 -15.31
C GLY A 156 5.90 10.65 -16.18
N GLU A 157 6.29 11.78 -15.59
CA GLU A 157 6.21 13.11 -16.20
C GLU A 157 6.98 13.19 -17.53
N SER A 158 8.08 12.44 -17.63
CA SER A 158 8.93 12.36 -18.81
C SER A 158 8.34 11.54 -19.96
N GLU A 159 7.40 10.64 -19.67
CA GLU A 159 6.84 9.73 -20.69
C GLU A 159 5.37 10.02 -21.01
N LEU A 160 4.60 10.46 -20.01
CA LEU A 160 3.14 10.57 -20.09
C LEU A 160 2.61 11.94 -19.65
N VAL A 161 3.47 12.92 -19.36
CA VAL A 161 3.16 14.32 -18.95
C VAL A 161 2.39 14.42 -17.60
N SER A 162 1.58 13.42 -17.25
CA SER A 162 0.94 13.14 -15.94
C SER A 162 0.28 11.75 -15.87
N GLY A 163 0.20 10.98 -16.96
CA GLY A 163 -0.43 9.65 -16.96
C GLY A 163 -1.96 9.66 -16.82
N PHE A 164 -2.51 8.96 -15.82
CA PHE A 164 -3.97 8.77 -15.69
C PHE A 164 -4.73 10.00 -15.19
N ASN A 165 -4.04 10.96 -14.58
CA ASN A 165 -4.63 12.17 -14.01
C ASN A 165 -4.49 13.42 -14.91
N VAL A 166 -3.97 13.28 -16.15
CA VAL A 166 -3.67 14.38 -17.09
C VAL A 166 -4.86 15.32 -17.30
N GLU A 167 -6.07 14.76 -17.35
CA GLU A 167 -7.29 15.52 -17.62
C GLU A 167 -8.03 15.98 -16.36
N TYR A 168 -7.61 15.49 -15.19
CA TYR A 168 -8.21 15.87 -13.92
C TYR A 168 -7.64 17.21 -13.46
N SER A 169 -8.52 18.14 -13.15
CA SER A 169 -8.17 19.47 -12.66
C SER A 169 -8.81 19.73 -11.30
N ALA A 170 -8.25 20.69 -10.55
CA ALA A 170 -8.88 21.27 -9.35
C ALA A 170 -9.25 20.23 -8.28
N GLY A 171 -10.52 20.15 -7.89
CA GLY A 171 -11.03 19.29 -6.82
C GLY A 171 -10.84 17.79 -7.08
N PRO A 172 -11.31 17.23 -8.23
CA PRO A 172 -11.09 15.83 -8.58
C PRO A 172 -9.61 15.39 -8.55
N PHE A 173 -8.71 16.28 -8.98
CA PHE A 173 -7.26 16.06 -8.87
C PHE A 173 -6.83 15.98 -7.40
N ALA A 174 -7.28 16.90 -6.55
CA ALA A 174 -6.96 16.91 -5.13
C ALA A 174 -7.35 15.60 -4.41
N LEU A 175 -8.48 14.98 -4.81
CA LEU A 175 -8.93 13.71 -4.26
C LEU A 175 -7.96 12.56 -4.54
N PHE A 176 -7.37 12.49 -5.74
CA PHE A 176 -6.35 11.48 -6.06
C PHE A 176 -5.08 11.66 -5.23
N PHE A 177 -4.59 12.90 -5.07
CA PHE A 177 -3.41 13.15 -4.22
C PHE A 177 -3.68 12.79 -2.77
N LEU A 178 -4.84 13.18 -2.23
CA LEU A 178 -5.22 12.81 -0.87
C LEU A 178 -5.28 11.29 -0.71
N ALA A 179 -5.87 10.58 -1.67
CA ALA A 179 -5.91 9.13 -1.67
C ALA A 179 -4.49 8.52 -1.70
N GLU A 180 -3.62 8.94 -2.62
CA GLU A 180 -2.24 8.46 -2.72
C GLU A 180 -1.45 8.69 -1.43
N TYR A 181 -1.51 9.90 -0.85
CA TYR A 181 -0.82 10.19 0.41
C TYR A 181 -1.39 9.41 1.59
N SER A 182 -2.71 9.21 1.64
CA SER A 182 -3.31 8.39 2.67
C SER A 182 -2.89 6.93 2.54
N ASN A 183 -2.76 6.39 1.32
CA ASN A 183 -2.23 5.05 1.07
C ASN A 183 -0.76 4.92 1.47
N ILE A 184 0.07 5.95 1.25
CA ILE A 184 1.47 5.95 1.69
C ILE A 184 1.57 5.84 3.21
N LEU A 185 0.80 6.66 3.95
CA LEU A 185 0.78 6.61 5.41
C LEU A 185 0.24 5.28 5.90
N MET A 186 -0.85 4.81 5.30
CA MET A 186 -1.51 3.56 5.64
C MET A 186 -0.60 2.35 5.40
N MET A 187 0.09 2.27 4.25
CA MET A 187 1.04 1.17 3.98
C MET A 187 2.20 1.18 4.98
N ASN A 188 2.71 2.37 5.34
CA ASN A 188 3.76 2.49 6.36
C ASN A 188 3.27 2.16 7.78
N THR A 189 1.98 2.40 8.09
CA THR A 189 1.38 1.94 9.34
C THR A 189 1.26 0.42 9.37
N LEU A 190 0.85 -0.18 8.25
CA LEU A 190 0.74 -1.62 8.12
C LEU A 190 2.12 -2.30 8.18
N THR A 191 3.15 -1.76 7.53
CA THR A 191 4.53 -2.27 7.63
C THR A 191 5.02 -2.23 9.09
N ALA A 192 4.72 -1.13 9.80
CA ALA A 192 5.07 -1.01 11.22
C ALA A 192 4.32 -2.04 12.08
N ILE A 193 3.03 -2.28 11.85
CA ILE A 193 2.25 -3.27 12.61
C ILE A 193 2.75 -4.71 12.31
N LEU A 194 3.08 -5.02 11.06
CA LEU A 194 3.50 -6.38 10.68
C LEU A 194 4.89 -6.78 11.18
N PHE A 195 5.86 -5.86 11.18
CA PHE A 195 7.27 -6.20 11.45
C PHE A 195 7.86 -5.53 12.67
N LEU A 196 7.33 -4.38 13.08
CA LEU A 196 7.90 -3.49 14.08
C LEU A 196 6.84 -3.04 15.09
N SER A 197 5.84 -3.87 15.40
CA SER A 197 4.72 -3.43 16.23
C SER A 197 5.25 -3.00 17.59
N PRO A 198 4.84 -1.84 18.14
CA PRO A 198 5.23 -1.49 19.48
C PRO A 198 4.69 -2.50 20.48
N THR A 199 5.50 -2.80 21.48
CA THR A 199 5.11 -3.71 22.55
C THR A 199 4.13 -3.01 23.49
N HIS A 200 3.23 -3.76 24.10
CA HIS A 200 2.32 -3.25 25.15
C HIS A 200 3.06 -3.07 26.50
N ILE A 201 4.32 -2.62 26.46
CA ILE A 201 5.11 -2.38 27.66
C ILE A 201 4.48 -1.21 28.42
N ASN A 202 3.80 -1.55 29.52
CA ASN A 202 3.19 -0.67 30.54
C ASN A 202 1.70 -0.33 30.41
N ASN A 203 0.90 -1.05 29.61
CA ASN A 203 -0.57 -0.91 29.54
C ASN A 203 -1.12 0.51 29.25
N ALA A 204 -0.25 1.47 28.93
CA ALA A 204 -0.67 2.82 28.56
C ALA A 204 -0.96 2.86 27.05
N PRO A 205 -2.23 3.00 26.63
CA PRO A 205 -2.58 2.99 25.21
C PRO A 205 -1.89 4.13 24.44
N GLU A 206 -1.64 5.26 25.11
CA GLU A 206 -0.97 6.43 24.53
C GLU A 206 0.50 6.19 24.18
N LEU A 207 1.22 5.37 24.96
CA LEU A 207 2.61 5.02 24.64
C LEU A 207 2.69 4.12 23.40
N PHE A 208 1.72 3.22 23.24
CA PHE A 208 1.60 2.40 22.03
C PHE A 208 1.37 3.28 20.80
N THR A 209 0.44 4.23 20.86
CA THR A 209 0.19 5.12 19.71
C THR A 209 1.39 6.00 19.40
N LEU A 210 2.04 6.59 20.41
CA LEU A 210 3.24 7.42 20.21
C LEU A 210 4.38 6.63 19.55
N SER A 211 4.62 5.41 20.03
CA SER A 211 5.68 4.55 19.48
C SER A 211 5.32 4.04 18.08
N LEU A 212 4.06 3.73 17.79
CA LEU A 212 3.61 3.42 16.44
C LEU A 212 3.84 4.62 15.52
N ILE A 213 3.36 5.81 15.90
CA ILE A 213 3.51 7.05 15.11
C ILE A 213 4.98 7.36 14.82
N SER A 214 5.86 7.25 15.81
CA SER A 214 7.30 7.50 15.58
C SER A 214 7.92 6.52 14.59
N LYS A 215 7.57 5.22 14.65
CA LYS A 215 8.04 4.20 13.70
C LYS A 215 7.47 4.43 12.30
N THR A 216 6.19 4.76 12.17
CA THR A 216 5.56 5.03 10.87
C THR A 216 6.11 6.29 10.24
N MET A 217 6.36 7.34 11.04
CA MET A 217 7.03 8.55 10.57
C MET A 217 8.44 8.24 10.06
N LEU A 218 9.22 7.40 10.76
CA LEU A 218 10.55 6.98 10.30
C LEU A 218 10.49 6.20 8.98
N LEU A 219 9.54 5.28 8.81
CA LEU A 219 9.35 4.54 7.56
C LEU A 219 8.89 5.47 6.41
N SER A 220 8.01 6.43 6.70
CA SER A 220 7.58 7.43 5.71
C SER A 220 8.71 8.39 5.31
N ALA A 221 9.62 8.72 6.23
CA ALA A 221 10.86 9.43 5.91
C ALA A 221 11.77 8.59 5.02
N GLY A 222 11.78 7.27 5.21
CA GLY A 222 12.41 6.31 4.30
C GLY A 222 11.83 6.37 2.88
N PHE A 223 10.51 6.45 2.70
CA PHE A 223 9.87 6.65 1.38
C PHE A 223 10.36 7.93 0.70
N LEU A 224 10.42 9.04 1.45
CA LEU A 224 10.92 10.31 0.94
C LEU A 224 12.40 10.23 0.57
N TRP A 225 13.21 9.55 1.38
CA TRP A 225 14.63 9.39 1.10
C TRP A 225 14.88 8.56 -0.16
N VAL A 226 14.20 7.42 -0.29
CA VAL A 226 14.27 6.54 -1.48
C VAL A 226 13.91 7.31 -2.75
N ARG A 227 12.87 8.16 -2.70
CA ARG A 227 12.49 9.03 -3.83
C ARG A 227 13.61 9.98 -4.25
N THR A 228 14.39 10.50 -3.31
CA THR A 228 15.48 11.45 -3.61
C THR A 228 16.76 10.77 -4.08
N SER A 229 16.96 9.49 -3.77
CA SER A 229 18.24 8.80 -4.01
C SER A 229 18.27 7.97 -5.29
N TYR A 230 17.15 7.39 -5.72
CA TYR A 230 17.13 6.41 -6.82
C TYR A 230 16.52 6.95 -8.12
N PRO A 231 17.08 6.58 -9.29
CA PRO A 231 16.45 6.85 -10.58
C PRO A 231 15.20 5.97 -10.77
N ARG A 232 14.31 6.42 -11.65
CA ARG A 232 13.10 5.67 -12.03
C ARG A 232 13.46 4.35 -12.73
N PHE A 233 12.72 3.29 -12.42
CA PHE A 233 12.79 2.04 -13.16
C PHE A 233 11.99 2.13 -14.46
N ARG A 234 12.42 1.37 -15.47
CA ARG A 234 11.58 1.11 -16.65
C ARG A 234 10.56 0.02 -16.33
N TYR A 235 9.37 0.11 -16.92
CA TYR A 235 8.28 -0.88 -16.76
C TYR A 235 8.76 -2.33 -16.94
N ASP A 236 9.56 -2.63 -17.97
CA ASP A 236 10.05 -3.99 -18.21
C ASP A 236 10.97 -4.51 -17.10
N GLN A 237 11.78 -3.62 -16.50
CA GLN A 237 12.69 -3.96 -15.41
C GLN A 237 11.91 -4.23 -14.12
N LEU A 238 10.86 -3.44 -13.89
CA LEU A 238 9.93 -3.65 -12.77
C LEU A 238 9.28 -5.03 -12.86
N MET A 239 8.74 -5.39 -14.03
CA MET A 239 8.12 -6.69 -14.25
C MET A 239 9.13 -7.82 -14.08
N HIS A 240 10.37 -7.66 -14.55
CA HIS A 240 11.41 -8.66 -14.29
C HIS A 240 11.79 -8.78 -12.81
N LEU A 241 11.90 -7.67 -12.09
CA LEU A 241 12.20 -7.68 -10.66
C LEU A 241 11.14 -8.47 -9.88
N LEU A 242 9.86 -8.25 -10.17
CA LEU A 242 8.80 -8.97 -9.48
C LEU A 242 8.71 -10.44 -9.84
N TRP A 243 8.59 -10.72 -11.14
CA TRP A 243 8.28 -12.07 -11.61
C TRP A 243 9.48 -13.00 -11.57
N LYS A 244 10.68 -12.50 -11.87
CA LYS A 244 11.89 -13.34 -11.93
C LYS A 244 12.70 -13.34 -10.64
N ASN A 245 12.66 -12.26 -9.85
CA ASN A 245 13.45 -12.19 -8.61
C ASN A 245 12.57 -12.40 -7.37
N PHE A 246 11.56 -11.55 -7.15
CA PHE A 246 10.76 -11.61 -5.92
C PHE A 246 9.89 -12.85 -5.84
N LEU A 247 9.20 -13.25 -6.92
CA LEU A 247 8.27 -14.37 -6.87
C LEU A 247 8.95 -15.70 -6.50
N PRO A 248 10.10 -16.09 -7.10
CA PRO A 248 10.80 -17.31 -6.68
C PRO A 248 11.29 -17.26 -5.22
N ILE A 249 11.81 -16.11 -4.77
CA ILE A 249 12.35 -15.95 -3.41
C ILE A 249 11.21 -15.96 -2.37
N THR A 250 10.11 -15.24 -2.64
CA THR A 250 8.93 -15.20 -1.76
C THR A 250 8.28 -16.57 -1.62
N LEU A 251 8.20 -17.36 -2.70
CA LEU A 251 7.75 -18.75 -2.64
C LEU A 251 8.69 -19.63 -1.81
N ALA A 252 10.01 -19.54 -2.03
CA ALA A 252 10.97 -20.30 -1.24
C ALA A 252 10.89 -19.97 0.26
N LEU A 253 10.76 -18.68 0.59
CA LEU A 253 10.56 -18.23 1.97
C LEU A 253 9.20 -18.67 2.52
N CYS A 254 8.13 -18.70 1.71
CA CYS A 254 6.85 -19.22 2.15
C CYS A 254 6.95 -20.69 2.60
N PHE A 255 7.64 -21.53 1.84
CA PHE A 255 7.90 -22.92 2.24
C PHE A 255 8.78 -23.03 3.49
N TRP A 256 9.78 -22.16 3.62
CA TRP A 256 10.58 -22.05 4.83
C TRP A 256 9.74 -21.68 6.06
N HIS A 257 8.89 -20.66 5.96
CA HIS A 257 8.01 -20.22 7.05
C HIS A 257 6.91 -21.23 7.38
N MET A 258 6.52 -22.11 6.44
CA MET A 258 5.65 -23.26 6.73
C MET A 258 6.38 -24.35 7.52
N SER A 259 7.60 -24.69 7.11
CA SER A 259 8.36 -25.82 7.68
C SER A 259 8.99 -25.50 9.03
N MET A 260 9.51 -24.29 9.22
CA MET A 260 10.24 -23.89 10.44
C MET A 260 9.43 -24.01 11.74
N PRO A 261 8.18 -23.51 11.84
CA PRO A 261 7.37 -23.69 13.05
C PRO A 261 7.08 -25.16 13.35
N ILE A 262 6.92 -25.99 12.31
CA ILE A 262 6.67 -27.44 12.45
C ILE A 262 7.91 -28.15 13.00
N THR A 263 9.10 -27.87 12.46
CA THR A 263 10.34 -28.53 12.89
C THR A 263 10.77 -28.13 14.30
N LEU A 264 10.52 -26.88 14.68
CA LEU A 264 10.84 -26.36 16.02
C LEU A 264 9.74 -26.62 17.04
N SER A 265 8.66 -27.32 16.68
CA SER A 265 7.47 -27.53 17.53
C SER A 265 6.90 -26.21 18.10
N GLY A 266 7.01 -25.14 17.32
CA GLY A 266 6.63 -23.77 17.69
C GLY A 266 5.47 -23.25 16.85
N LEU A 267 4.45 -24.07 16.60
CA LEU A 267 3.24 -23.63 15.92
C LEU A 267 2.54 -22.56 16.77
N PRO A 268 2.22 -21.38 16.21
CA PRO A 268 1.50 -20.36 16.94
C PRO A 268 0.10 -20.85 17.30
N PRO A 269 -0.46 -20.43 18.45
CA PRO A 269 -1.83 -20.77 18.81
C PRO A 269 -2.79 -20.16 17.79
N MET A 270 -3.81 -20.91 17.39
CA MET A 270 -4.94 -20.33 16.67
C MET A 270 -5.83 -19.59 17.68
N PRO A 271 -6.23 -18.34 17.39
CA PRO A 271 -7.20 -17.60 18.21
C PRO A 271 -8.61 -18.22 18.15
#